data_AF-A0A2G1LQJ1-F1
#
_entry.id   AF-A0A2G1LQJ1-F1
#
_cell.length_a   1.000
_cell.length_b   1.000
_cell.length_c   1.000
_cell.angle_alpha   90.00
_cell.angle_beta   90.00
_cell.angle_gamma   90.00
#
_symmetry.space_group_name_H-M   'P 1'
#
loop_
_entity.id
_entity.type
_entity.pdbx_description
1 polymer ?
#
loop_
_entity_poly.entity_id
_entity_poly.type
_entity_poly.pdbx_seq_one_letter_code
_entity_poly.pdbx_strand_id
1 'polypeptide(L)'
;MNDLLHVIQHSLGVDEFGRGEQHRNYFVTGEGSTDHPICMEGVARGLMEIRRAKYELYGGDDVFAVTAAGKQWMAENSPQPPKLTRSQERYQAWLEQDSSESFGDYLRRLARKAKAQRGELVW
;
A
#
# COMPACT_ATOMS: atom_id res chain seq x y z
N MET A 1 -7.82 -9.37 11.71
CA MET A 1 -8.26 -9.68 10.34
C MET A 1 -7.07 -10.30 9.65
N ASN A 2 -6.98 -11.63 9.59
CA ASN A 2 -6.01 -12.30 8.73
C ASN A 2 -6.86 -13.05 7.70
N ASP A 3 -7.10 -12.42 6.57
CA ASP A 3 -7.61 -13.08 5.39
C ASP A 3 -6.55 -13.03 4.28
N LEU A 4 -6.77 -13.76 3.21
CA LEU A 4 -5.79 -13.88 2.13
C LEU A 4 -5.47 -12.55 1.47
N LEU A 5 -6.45 -11.66 1.32
CA LEU A 5 -6.23 -10.35 0.72
C LEU A 5 -5.28 -9.53 1.58
N HIS A 6 -5.51 -9.51 2.89
CA HIS A 6 -4.66 -8.79 3.81
C HIS A 6 -3.22 -9.34 3.82
N VAL A 7 -3.05 -10.66 3.80
CA VAL A 7 -1.72 -11.31 3.70
C VAL A 7 -1.02 -10.89 2.41
N ILE A 8 -1.69 -10.92 1.26
CA ILE A 8 -1.09 -10.53 -0.03
C ILE A 8 -0.74 -9.03 -0.03
N GLN A 9 -1.61 -8.16 0.48
CA GLN A 9 -1.34 -6.73 0.60
C GLN A 9 -0.10 -6.46 1.47
N HIS A 10 -0.01 -7.11 2.63
CA HIS A 10 1.14 -7.01 3.52
C HIS A 10 2.45 -7.47 2.85
N SER A 11 2.37 -8.62 2.16
CA SER A 11 3.49 -9.23 1.43
C SER A 11 4.04 -8.31 0.34
N LEU A 12 3.15 -7.60 -0.36
CA LEU A 12 3.51 -6.65 -1.42
C LEU A 12 3.89 -5.27 -0.89
N GLY A 13 3.54 -4.95 0.35
CA GLY A 13 3.81 -3.66 0.96
C GLY A 13 2.92 -2.53 0.49
N VAL A 14 1.69 -2.88 0.20
CA VAL A 14 0.65 -1.94 -0.16
C VAL A 14 -0.27 -1.67 1.03
N ASP A 15 -1.01 -0.57 0.96
CA ASP A 15 -2.09 -0.28 1.90
C ASP A 15 -3.33 -1.20 1.67
N GLU A 16 -4.36 -1.02 2.50
CA GLU A 16 -5.62 -1.77 2.41
C GLU A 16 -6.36 -1.58 1.08
N PHE A 17 -6.00 -0.58 0.29
CA PHE A 17 -6.56 -0.29 -1.04
C PHE A 17 -5.64 -0.75 -2.17
N GLY A 18 -4.55 -1.46 -1.87
CA GLY A 18 -3.59 -1.95 -2.85
C GLY A 18 -2.62 -0.90 -3.41
N ARG A 19 -2.48 0.26 -2.74
CA ARG A 19 -1.57 1.34 -3.16
C ARG A 19 -0.20 1.21 -2.49
N GLY A 20 0.86 1.46 -3.26
CA GLY A 20 2.23 1.47 -2.77
C GLY A 20 3.22 0.94 -3.79
N GLU A 21 4.51 1.09 -3.48
CA GLU A 21 5.58 0.53 -4.29
C GLU A 21 5.77 -0.95 -3.98
N GLN A 22 5.42 -1.83 -4.92
CA GLN A 22 5.48 -3.30 -4.76
C GLN A 22 6.90 -3.86 -4.91
N HIS A 23 7.87 -3.27 -4.21
CA HIS A 23 9.29 -3.65 -4.25
C HIS A 23 9.59 -4.95 -3.49
N ARG A 24 8.62 -5.47 -2.71
CA ARG A 24 8.68 -6.73 -1.98
C ARG A 24 7.53 -7.65 -2.38
N ASN A 25 7.68 -8.95 -2.12
CA ASN A 25 6.64 -9.95 -2.40
C ASN A 25 6.73 -11.22 -1.54
N TYR A 26 7.45 -11.20 -0.41
CA TYR A 26 7.66 -12.37 0.43
C TYR A 26 6.91 -12.28 1.75
N PHE A 27 6.43 -13.43 2.24
CA PHE A 27 5.81 -13.61 3.54
C PHE A 27 6.40 -14.84 4.21
N VAL A 28 6.85 -14.73 5.45
CA VAL A 28 7.49 -15.82 6.18
C VAL A 28 6.60 -16.22 7.34
N THR A 29 6.21 -17.50 7.40
CA THR A 29 5.37 -18.04 8.48
C THR A 29 5.49 -19.56 8.54
N GLY A 30 5.32 -20.14 9.72
CA GLY A 30 5.39 -21.59 9.96
C GLY A 30 4.06 -22.19 10.40
N GLU A 31 3.98 -23.53 10.44
CA GLU A 31 2.75 -24.28 10.77
C GLU A 31 2.15 -23.93 12.15
N GLY A 32 2.93 -23.35 13.06
CA GLY A 32 2.45 -22.86 14.36
C GLY A 32 1.71 -21.52 14.33
N SER A 33 1.65 -20.84 13.17
CA SER A 33 1.01 -19.53 12.99
C SER A 33 -0.38 -19.64 12.34
N THR A 34 -1.26 -18.70 12.67
CA THR A 34 -2.58 -18.59 12.02
C THR A 34 -2.49 -18.17 10.55
N ASP A 35 -1.35 -17.61 10.11
CA ASP A 35 -1.15 -17.17 8.73
C ASP A 35 -0.74 -18.28 7.77
N HIS A 36 -0.16 -19.36 8.29
CA HIS A 36 0.34 -20.44 7.44
C HIS A 36 -0.78 -21.14 6.66
N PRO A 37 -1.93 -21.51 7.27
CA PRO A 37 -3.07 -22.03 6.51
C PRO A 37 -3.59 -21.07 5.43
N ILE A 38 -3.54 -19.76 5.67
CA ILE A 38 -3.99 -18.73 4.72
C ILE A 38 -3.01 -18.67 3.53
N CYS A 39 -1.71 -18.68 3.80
CA CYS A 39 -0.70 -18.72 2.74
C CYS A 39 -0.81 -19.99 1.91
N MET A 40 -1.09 -21.14 2.54
CA MET A 40 -1.35 -22.41 1.86
C MET A 40 -2.62 -22.36 1.00
N GLU A 41 -3.68 -21.67 1.43
CA GLU A 41 -4.85 -21.39 0.56
C GLU A 41 -4.44 -20.56 -0.66
N GLY A 42 -3.64 -19.51 -0.45
CA GLY A 42 -3.08 -18.69 -1.53
C GLY A 42 -2.28 -19.52 -2.54
N VAL A 43 -1.54 -20.51 -2.06
CA VAL A 43 -0.80 -21.46 -2.91
C VAL A 43 -1.73 -22.37 -3.69
N ALA A 44 -2.74 -22.95 -3.03
CA ALA A 44 -3.73 -23.80 -3.70
C ALA A 44 -4.49 -23.04 -4.80
N ARG A 45 -4.62 -21.72 -4.66
CA ARG A 45 -5.24 -20.82 -5.65
C ARG A 45 -4.26 -20.26 -6.70
N GLY A 46 -2.97 -20.59 -6.62
CA GLY A 46 -1.93 -20.07 -7.53
C GLY A 46 -1.56 -18.58 -7.33
N LEU A 47 -2.05 -17.97 -6.24
CA LEU A 47 -1.80 -16.56 -5.91
C LEU A 47 -0.47 -16.38 -5.17
N MET A 48 -0.02 -17.42 -4.49
CA MET A 48 1.29 -17.51 -3.86
C MET A 48 1.99 -18.78 -4.32
N GLU A 49 3.31 -18.81 -4.20
CA GLU A 49 4.12 -20.01 -4.38
C GLU A 49 4.92 -20.26 -3.12
N ILE A 50 5.04 -21.52 -2.72
CA ILE A 50 5.90 -21.87 -1.60
C ILE A 50 7.31 -22.04 -2.12
N ARG A 51 8.23 -21.29 -1.53
CA ARG A 51 9.68 -21.39 -1.82
C ARG A 51 10.39 -22.39 -0.89
N ARG A 52 9.64 -23.17 -0.06
CA ARG A 52 9.98 -24.28 0.87
C ARG A 52 11.45 -24.72 0.90
N ALA A 53 12.07 -25.11 2.04
CA ALA A 53 11.65 -25.16 3.47
C ALA A 53 12.84 -25.56 4.41
N LYS A 54 14.08 -25.68 3.90
CA LYS A 54 15.22 -26.25 4.66
C LYS A 54 16.46 -25.38 4.54
N TYR A 55 16.34 -24.12 4.96
CA TYR A 55 17.50 -23.30 5.22
C TYR A 55 17.42 -22.85 6.68
N GLU A 56 18.41 -23.23 7.50
CA GLU A 56 18.54 -22.83 8.90
C GLU A 56 18.38 -21.30 9.09
N LEU A 57 18.70 -20.53 8.04
CA LEU A 57 18.59 -19.08 8.01
C LEU A 57 17.16 -18.56 8.35
N TYR A 58 16.11 -19.34 8.07
CA TYR A 58 14.72 -18.93 8.31
C TYR A 58 14.07 -19.65 9.51
N GLY A 59 14.88 -20.29 10.38
CA GLY A 59 14.37 -20.92 11.60
C GLY A 59 13.46 -22.15 11.38
N GLY A 60 13.34 -22.62 10.14
CA GLY A 60 12.45 -23.73 9.76
C GLY A 60 11.07 -23.31 9.25
N ASP A 61 10.79 -22.01 9.18
CA ASP A 61 9.52 -21.49 8.66
C ASP A 61 9.46 -21.49 7.12
N ASP A 62 8.24 -21.54 6.58
CA ASP A 62 7.99 -21.48 5.15
C ASP A 62 8.07 -20.04 4.64
N VAL A 63 8.71 -19.86 3.48
CA VAL A 63 8.72 -18.59 2.75
C VAL A 63 7.75 -18.71 1.58
N PHE A 64 6.77 -17.82 1.54
CA PHE A 64 5.78 -17.70 0.49
C PHE A 64 6.09 -16.46 -0.35
N ALA A 65 6.01 -16.58 -1.67
CA ALA A 65 6.17 -15.46 -2.59
C ALA A 65 4.85 -15.21 -3.33
N VAL A 66 4.44 -13.95 -3.43
CA VAL A 66 3.26 -13.56 -4.22
C VAL A 66 3.60 -13.66 -5.71
N THR A 67 2.75 -14.37 -6.45
CA THR A 67 2.90 -14.55 -7.90
C THR A 67 2.36 -13.35 -8.67
N ALA A 68 2.61 -13.29 -9.99
CA ALA A 68 1.98 -12.28 -10.84
C ALA A 68 0.44 -12.35 -10.80
N ALA A 69 -0.12 -13.56 -10.75
CA ALA A 69 -1.56 -13.77 -10.57
C ALA A 69 -2.05 -13.25 -9.21
N GLY A 70 -1.27 -13.44 -8.15
CA GLY A 70 -1.55 -12.86 -6.82
C GLY A 70 -1.62 -11.33 -6.83
N LYS A 71 -0.69 -10.67 -7.55
CA LYS A 71 -0.71 -9.21 -7.71
C LYS A 71 -1.96 -8.72 -8.43
N GLN A 72 -2.34 -9.39 -9.53
CA GLN A 72 -3.54 -9.05 -10.27
C GLN A 72 -4.80 -9.26 -9.42
N TRP A 73 -4.90 -10.42 -8.75
CA TRP A 73 -6.02 -10.72 -7.88
C TRP A 73 -6.17 -9.70 -6.74
N MET A 74 -5.06 -9.28 -6.13
CA MET A 74 -5.07 -8.21 -5.12
C MET A 74 -5.59 -6.88 -5.69
N ALA A 75 -5.17 -6.49 -6.89
CA ALA A 75 -5.64 -5.26 -7.51
C ALA A 75 -7.15 -5.30 -7.82
N GLU A 76 -7.68 -6.47 -8.18
CA GLU A 76 -9.11 -6.68 -8.47
C GLU A 76 -9.98 -6.74 -7.19
N ASN A 77 -9.43 -7.25 -6.09
CA ASN A 77 -10.16 -7.48 -4.84
C ASN A 77 -9.94 -6.40 -3.79
N SER A 78 -8.94 -5.52 -3.96
CA SER A 78 -8.75 -4.40 -3.05
C SER A 78 -9.90 -3.40 -3.18
N PRO A 79 -10.43 -2.89 -2.06
CA PRO A 79 -11.48 -1.89 -2.07
C PRO A 79 -11.02 -0.64 -2.80
N GLN A 80 -11.98 0.04 -3.43
CA GLN A 80 -11.69 1.34 -4.02
C GLN A 80 -11.38 2.35 -2.91
N PRO A 81 -10.28 3.10 -3.05
CA PRO A 81 -9.88 4.06 -2.04
C PRO A 81 -10.90 5.20 -1.92
N PRO A 82 -11.12 5.74 -0.71
CA PRO A 82 -12.11 6.77 -0.50
C PRO A 82 -11.76 8.04 -1.29
N LYS A 83 -12.79 8.70 -1.82
CA LYS A 83 -12.63 9.99 -2.47
C LYS A 83 -12.16 11.02 -1.45
N LEU A 84 -11.01 11.64 -1.71
CA LEU A 84 -10.48 12.68 -0.84
C LEU A 84 -11.36 13.93 -0.90
N THR A 85 -11.54 14.57 0.25
CA THR A 85 -12.10 15.91 0.31
C THR A 85 -11.11 16.92 -0.29
N ARG A 86 -11.60 18.07 -0.75
CA ARG A 86 -10.75 19.18 -1.22
C ARG A 86 -9.63 19.56 -0.25
N SER A 87 -9.85 19.44 1.05
CA SER A 87 -8.82 19.76 2.05
C SER A 87 -7.75 18.66 2.14
N GLN A 88 -8.15 17.40 2.07
CA GLN A 88 -7.23 16.26 2.04
C GLN A 88 -6.40 16.25 0.75
N GLU A 89 -6.99 16.57 -0.40
CA GLU A 89 -6.26 16.73 -1.67
C GLU A 89 -5.17 17.79 -1.56
N ARG A 90 -5.48 18.95 -0.98
CA ARG A 90 -4.48 20.02 -0.76
C ARG A 90 -3.39 19.58 0.21
N TYR A 91 -3.75 18.82 1.24
CA TYR A 91 -2.79 18.30 2.21
C TYR A 91 -1.84 17.28 1.58
N GLN A 92 -2.36 16.35 0.77
CA GLN A 92 -1.54 15.40 0.01
C GLN A 92 -0.60 16.12 -0.96
N ALA A 93 -1.11 17.08 -1.75
CA ALA A 93 -0.28 17.87 -2.65
C ALA A 93 0.81 18.69 -1.92
N TRP A 94 0.56 19.09 -0.66
CA TRP A 94 1.58 19.73 0.18
C TRP A 94 2.66 18.74 0.63
N LEU A 95 2.27 17.52 1.04
CA LEU A 95 3.22 16.45 1.39
C LEU A 95 4.08 16.04 0.20
N GLU A 96 3.48 15.88 -0.99
CA GLU A 96 4.17 15.53 -2.23
C GLU A 96 5.18 16.59 -2.70
N GLN A 97 4.99 17.86 -2.30
CA GLN A 97 5.91 18.93 -2.66
C GLN A 97 7.27 18.78 -1.95
N ASP A 98 7.35 17.98 -0.89
CA ASP A 98 8.56 17.72 -0.09
C ASP A 98 9.34 19.01 0.21
N SER A 99 8.62 20.03 0.67
CA SER A 99 9.17 21.37 0.90
C SER A 99 9.22 21.69 2.39
N SER A 100 10.13 22.59 2.79
CA SER A 100 10.17 23.13 4.15
C SER A 100 9.04 24.14 4.45
N GLU A 101 8.13 24.38 3.50
CA GLU A 101 6.97 25.28 3.70
C GLU A 101 5.98 24.62 4.65
N SER A 102 5.47 25.38 5.64
CA SER A 102 4.40 24.88 6.50
C SER A 102 3.09 24.70 5.70
N PHE A 103 2.23 23.76 6.10
CA PHE A 103 0.93 23.59 5.45
C PHE A 103 0.09 24.89 5.46
N GLY A 104 0.19 25.69 6.51
CA GLY A 104 -0.48 26.99 6.61
C GLY A 104 0.00 28.00 5.55
N ASP A 105 1.32 28.08 5.33
CA ASP A 105 1.90 28.97 4.33
C ASP A 105 1.60 28.52 2.91
N TYR A 106 1.61 27.20 2.68
CA TYR A 106 1.16 26.57 1.46
C TYR A 106 -0.27 27.00 1.10
N LEU A 107 -1.21 26.93 2.06
CA LEU A 107 -2.59 27.36 1.84
C LEU A 107 -2.71 28.87 1.55
N ARG A 108 -1.95 29.71 2.26
CA ARG A 108 -1.92 31.17 1.99
C ARG A 108 -1.35 31.48 0.62
N ARG A 109 -0.33 30.74 0.17
CA ARG A 109 0.26 30.87 -1.16
C ARG A 109 -0.73 30.48 -2.25
N LEU A 110 -1.44 29.36 -2.09
CA LEU A 110 -2.51 28.96 -3.00
C LEU A 110 -3.64 30.01 -3.07
N ALA A 111 -4.07 30.54 -1.92
CA ALA A 111 -5.10 31.58 -1.88
C ALA A 111 -4.66 32.87 -2.59
N ARG A 112 -3.41 33.32 -2.38
CA ARG A 112 -2.82 34.47 -3.09
C ARG A 112 -2.78 34.23 -4.60
N LYS A 113 -2.35 33.04 -5.05
CA LYS A 113 -2.31 32.66 -6.47
C LYS A 113 -3.71 32.67 -7.10
N ALA A 114 -4.72 32.16 -6.38
CA ALA A 114 -6.10 32.16 -6.85
C ALA A 114 -6.69 33.58 -6.99
N LYS A 115 -6.38 34.49 -6.05
CA LYS A 115 -6.78 35.91 -6.14
C LYS A 115 -6.14 36.62 -7.34
N ALA A 116 -4.82 36.44 -7.52
CA ALA A 116 -4.10 37.00 -8.66
C ALA A 116 -4.66 36.51 -10.01
N GLN A 117 -5.00 35.23 -10.12
CA GLN A 117 -5.64 34.65 -11.32
C GLN A 117 -7.04 35.21 -11.60
N ARG A 118 -7.74 35.69 -10.57
CA ARG A 118 -9.05 36.34 -10.69
C ARG A 118 -8.96 37.85 -10.98
N GLY A 119 -7.75 38.41 -11.07
CA GLY A 119 -7.55 39.85 -11.26
C GLY A 119 -7.83 40.69 -10.01
N GLU A 120 -7.97 40.06 -8.84
CA GLU A 120 -8.10 40.78 -7.57
C GLU A 120 -6.71 41.27 -7.13
N LEU A 121 -6.42 42.56 -7.34
CA LEU A 121 -5.19 43.21 -6.91
C LEU A 121 -5.02 43.05 -5.39
N VAL A 122 -3.93 42.41 -4.98
CA VAL A 122 -3.49 42.34 -3.58
C VAL A 122 -2.68 43.61 -3.32
N TRP A 123 -3.35 44.63 -2.77
CA TRP A 123 -2.72 45.86 -2.26
C TRP A 123 -2.12 45.62 -0.88
#